data_AF-A0A955YS78-F1
#
_entry.id   AF-A0A955YS78-F1
#
_cell.length_a   1.000
_cell.length_b   1.000
_cell.length_c   1.000
_cell.angle_alpha   90.00
_cell.angle_beta   90.00
_cell.angle_gamma   90.00
#
_symmetry.space_group_name_H-M   'P 1'
#
loop_
_entity.id
_entity.type
_entity.pdbx_description
1 polymer ?
#
loop_
_entity_poly.entity_id
_entity_poly.type
_entity_poly.pdbx_seq_one_letter_code
_entity_poly.pdbx_strand_id
1 'polypeptide(L)'
;MRLLGVLLILFVSTVHAGSARAGGFEVSDQGASAGGTANAAVARADDTAAAWHNPAWLADGAGFRLMAGATFLAPTLRGEATDQTWIAETNGGVSVAPYAYLSVAVDDFLGGVSVNVPFASNIRWPANWDQRFDILESKPQVFRVAPFLGWNFGRIRIAAGPHFDF
;
A
#
# COMPACT_ATOMS: atom_id res chain seq x y z
N MET A 1 25.55 23.53 13.55
CA MET A 1 25.85 22.14 13.10
C MET A 1 24.59 21.32 12.84
N ARG A 2 23.56 21.31 13.70
CA ARG A 2 22.30 20.56 13.48
C ARG A 2 21.49 21.02 12.25
N LEU A 3 21.40 22.33 12.01
CA LEU A 3 20.66 22.89 10.87
C LEU A 3 21.28 22.53 9.51
N LEU A 4 22.62 22.56 9.44
CA LEU A 4 23.37 22.22 8.23
C LEU A 4 23.20 20.75 7.88
N GLY A 5 23.16 19.86 8.88
CA GLY A 5 22.88 18.44 8.68
C GLY A 5 21.46 18.19 8.16
N VAL A 6 20.45 18.88 8.70
CA VAL A 6 19.06 18.78 8.21
C VAL A 6 18.93 19.30 6.78
N LEU A 7 19.56 20.44 6.47
CA LEU A 7 19.57 21.00 5.10
C LEU A 7 20.30 20.08 4.12
N LEU A 8 21.37 19.43 4.54
CA LEU A 8 22.10 18.46 3.71
C LEU A 8 21.27 17.20 3.45
N ILE A 9 20.55 16.69 4.46
CA ILE A 9 19.64 15.54 4.30
C ILE A 9 18.50 15.88 3.33
N LEU A 10 17.88 17.06 3.49
CA LEU A 10 16.83 17.53 2.58
C LEU A 10 17.36 17.68 1.15
N PHE A 11 18.55 18.27 0.97
CA PHE A 11 19.19 18.42 -0.33
C PHE A 11 19.52 17.07 -0.99
N VAL A 12 20.06 16.11 -0.23
CA VAL A 12 20.37 14.77 -0.77
C VAL A 12 19.10 14.01 -1.15
N SER A 13 18.01 14.17 -0.39
CA SER A 13 16.72 13.54 -0.69
C SER A 13 16.01 14.11 -1.91
N THR A 14 16.17 15.40 -2.22
CA THR A 14 15.56 16.03 -3.40
C THR A 14 16.38 15.81 -4.68
N VAL A 15 17.70 15.67 -4.58
CA VAL A 15 18.58 15.41 -5.74
C VAL A 15 18.43 13.96 -6.26
N HIS A 16 17.93 13.03 -5.44
CA HIS A 16 17.56 11.67 -5.84
C HIS A 16 16.09 11.53 -6.26
N ALA A 17 15.50 12.58 -6.85
CA ALA A 17 14.19 12.49 -7.49
C ALA A 17 14.27 11.53 -8.71
N GLY A 18 14.20 10.23 -8.44
CA GLY A 18 14.12 9.19 -9.46
C GLY A 18 12.84 9.34 -10.27
N SER A 19 12.77 8.63 -11.40
CA SER A 19 11.54 8.56 -12.20
C SER A 19 10.38 8.08 -11.32
N ALA A 20 9.32 8.89 -11.22
CA ALA A 20 8.09 8.48 -10.57
C ALA A 20 7.53 7.27 -11.33
N ARG A 21 7.52 6.10 -10.68
CA ARG A 21 6.88 4.91 -11.22
C ARG A 21 5.42 4.99 -10.84
N ALA A 22 4.51 4.86 -11.81
CA ALA A 22 3.09 4.79 -11.53
C ALA A 22 2.81 3.55 -10.67
N GLY A 23 2.00 3.69 -9.62
CA GLY A 23 1.57 2.59 -8.75
C GLY A 23 0.59 1.61 -9.44
N GLY A 24 0.15 1.92 -10.66
CA GLY A 24 -0.75 1.06 -11.43
C GLY A 24 -2.06 0.79 -10.68
N PHE A 25 -2.29 -0.47 -10.32
CA PHE A 25 -3.46 -0.95 -9.58
C PHE A 25 -3.11 -1.38 -8.14
N GLU A 26 -1.96 -0.94 -7.62
CA GLU A 26 -1.56 -1.14 -6.22
C GLU A 26 -2.51 -0.43 -5.26
N VAL A 27 -2.83 -1.10 -4.16
CA VAL A 27 -3.51 -0.52 -3.01
C VAL A 27 -2.50 -0.39 -1.89
N SER A 28 -1.89 0.79 -1.80
CA SER A 28 -0.83 1.06 -0.85
C SER A 28 -1.35 1.50 0.53
N ASP A 29 -2.57 2.05 0.59
CA ASP A 29 -3.22 2.53 1.81
C ASP A 29 -3.77 1.38 2.67
N GLN A 30 -2.87 0.60 3.25
CA GLN A 30 -3.18 -0.63 4.00
C GLN A 30 -3.34 -0.37 5.51
N GLY A 31 -4.08 0.68 5.83
CA GLY A 31 -4.28 1.23 7.18
C GLY A 31 -4.82 2.66 7.11
N ALA A 32 -5.74 3.04 7.99
CA ALA A 32 -6.33 4.39 7.96
C ALA A 32 -5.29 5.51 8.18
N SER A 33 -4.32 5.26 9.07
CA SER A 33 -3.16 6.12 9.33
C SER A 33 -2.24 6.25 8.10
N ALA A 34 -1.99 5.14 7.41
CA ALA A 34 -1.24 5.13 6.16
C ALA A 34 -1.95 5.98 5.10
N GLY A 35 -3.24 5.74 4.86
CA GLY A 35 -4.04 6.54 3.94
C GLY A 35 -4.09 8.03 4.29
N GLY A 36 -4.29 8.35 5.57
CA GLY A 36 -4.29 9.73 6.06
C GLY A 36 -2.95 10.46 5.92
N THR A 37 -1.86 9.74 5.66
CA THR A 37 -0.52 10.31 5.48
C THR A 37 0.06 10.04 4.09
N ALA A 38 -0.80 9.78 3.10
CA ALA A 38 -0.40 9.47 1.72
C ALA A 38 0.65 8.34 1.68
N ASN A 39 0.41 7.28 2.45
CA ASN A 39 1.26 6.11 2.62
C ASN A 39 2.65 6.37 3.24
N ALA A 40 2.83 7.45 4.01
CA ALA A 40 4.01 7.68 4.84
C ALA A 40 4.00 6.79 6.12
N ALA A 41 4.12 5.48 5.92
CA ALA A 41 3.87 4.46 6.96
C ALA A 41 5.06 3.57 7.34
N VAL A 42 6.13 3.50 6.53
CA VAL A 42 7.26 2.57 6.72
C VAL A 42 7.99 2.74 8.07
N ALA A 43 8.01 3.95 8.63
CA ALA A 43 8.74 4.30 9.85
C ALA A 43 7.81 4.63 11.05
N ARG A 44 6.61 4.02 11.11
CA ARG A 44 5.65 4.24 12.21
C ARG A 44 5.71 3.08 13.21
N ALA A 45 6.31 3.32 14.37
CA ALA A 45 6.53 2.29 15.40
C ALA A 45 5.24 1.84 16.11
N ASP A 46 4.27 2.74 16.28
CA ASP A 46 3.06 2.50 17.10
C ASP A 46 1.82 2.08 16.28
N ASP A 47 2.03 1.55 15.07
CA ASP A 47 0.95 1.23 14.14
C ASP A 47 0.90 -0.27 13.84
N THR A 48 -0.20 -0.94 14.17
CA THR A 48 -0.40 -2.36 13.83
C THR A 48 -0.36 -2.59 12.31
N ALA A 49 -0.66 -1.57 11.49
CA ALA A 49 -0.51 -1.63 10.03
C ALA A 49 0.95 -1.81 9.58
N ALA A 50 1.93 -1.64 10.48
CA ALA A 50 3.32 -2.03 10.23
C ALA A 50 3.44 -3.51 9.80
N ALA A 51 2.47 -4.38 10.13
CA ALA A 51 2.41 -5.75 9.61
C ALA A 51 2.45 -5.85 8.07
N TRP A 52 1.94 -4.83 7.36
CA TRP A 52 2.07 -4.69 5.91
C TRP A 52 3.30 -3.86 5.52
N HIS A 53 3.47 -2.68 6.11
CA HIS A 53 4.48 -1.71 5.64
C HIS A 53 5.92 -2.07 6.04
N ASN A 54 6.12 -2.54 7.27
CA ASN A 54 7.42 -2.94 7.81
C ASN A 54 7.25 -3.71 9.14
N PRO A 55 7.10 -5.05 9.10
CA PRO A 55 6.78 -5.83 10.30
C PRO A 55 7.89 -5.80 11.36
N ALA A 56 9.12 -5.39 11.03
CA ALA A 56 10.20 -5.26 12.00
C ALA A 56 9.89 -4.26 13.13
N TRP A 57 9.03 -3.27 12.87
CA TRP A 57 8.60 -2.33 13.91
C TRP A 57 7.83 -2.99 15.05
N LEU A 58 7.12 -4.08 14.75
CA LEU A 58 6.30 -4.80 15.72
C LEU A 58 7.14 -5.66 16.69
N ALA A 59 8.45 -5.85 16.43
CA ALA A 59 9.37 -6.57 17.31
C ALA A 59 9.85 -5.64 18.45
N ASP A 60 8.91 -5.19 19.27
CA ASP A 60 9.13 -4.22 20.33
C ASP A 60 8.74 -4.71 21.73
N GLY A 61 8.29 -5.96 21.84
CA GLY A 61 7.91 -6.59 23.10
C GLY A 61 6.57 -6.12 23.69
N ALA A 62 5.77 -5.35 22.95
CA ALA A 62 4.52 -4.79 23.50
C ALA A 62 3.33 -5.78 23.55
N GLY A 63 3.54 -7.07 23.22
CA GLY A 63 2.51 -8.10 23.32
C GLY A 63 1.62 -8.24 22.08
N PHE A 64 0.35 -8.55 22.32
CA PHE A 64 -0.65 -8.87 21.31
C PHE A 64 -1.20 -7.62 20.62
N ARG A 65 -1.32 -7.66 19.30
CA ARG A 65 -1.95 -6.62 18.48
C ARG A 65 -2.87 -7.24 17.44
N LEU A 66 -4.04 -6.63 17.29
CA LEU A 66 -5.04 -6.97 16.28
C LEU A 66 -5.52 -5.69 15.60
N MET A 67 -5.67 -5.73 14.28
CA MET A 67 -6.26 -4.66 13.49
C MET A 67 -7.04 -5.26 12.32
N ALA A 68 -8.16 -4.63 11.94
CA ALA A 68 -8.85 -4.91 10.70
C ALA A 68 -9.47 -3.63 10.16
N GLY A 69 -9.64 -3.56 8.84
CA GLY A 69 -10.21 -2.40 8.16
C GLY A 69 -10.36 -2.66 6.67
N ALA A 70 -10.68 -1.62 5.92
CA ALA A 70 -10.74 -1.68 4.47
C ALA A 70 -10.46 -0.31 3.86
N THR A 71 -9.94 -0.33 2.63
CA THR A 71 -9.73 0.85 1.80
C THR A 71 -10.70 0.81 0.63
N PHE A 72 -11.39 1.94 0.38
CA PHE A 72 -12.34 2.10 -0.71
C PHE A 72 -11.70 2.96 -1.80
N LEU A 73 -11.66 2.43 -3.01
CA LEU A 73 -11.02 3.05 -4.16
C LEU A 73 -12.10 3.37 -5.19
N ALA A 74 -12.25 4.64 -5.56
CA ALA A 74 -13.21 5.08 -6.57
C ALA A 74 -12.50 5.88 -7.68
N PRO A 75 -11.65 5.23 -8.50
CA PRO A 75 -10.93 5.92 -9.56
C PRO A 75 -11.88 6.31 -10.70
N THR A 76 -11.63 7.49 -11.29
CA THR A 76 -12.26 7.94 -12.53
C THR A 76 -11.16 8.20 -13.55
N LEU A 77 -11.28 7.61 -14.74
CA LEU A 77 -10.38 7.87 -15.86
C LEU A 77 -11.13 8.55 -16.99
N ARG A 78 -10.45 9.51 -17.62
CA ARG A 78 -10.89 10.18 -18.84
C ARG A 78 -9.90 9.86 -19.96
N GLY A 79 -10.43 9.39 -21.08
CA GLY A 79 -9.68 9.19 -22.31
C GLY A 79 -10.16 10.17 -23.37
N GLU A 80 -9.24 10.66 -24.18
CA GLU A 80 -9.56 11.52 -25.33
C GLU A 80 -8.59 11.27 -26.49
N ALA A 81 -9.12 11.36 -27.70
CA ALA A 81 -8.33 11.27 -28.92
C ALA A 81 -7.48 12.53 -29.10
N THR A 82 -6.25 12.40 -29.62
CA THR A 82 -5.40 13.56 -29.93
C THR A 82 -6.03 14.48 -30.98
N ASP A 83 -6.80 13.91 -31.91
CA ASP A 83 -7.58 14.63 -32.93
C ASP A 83 -8.98 15.05 -32.43
N GLN A 84 -9.30 14.82 -31.15
CA GLN A 84 -10.56 15.18 -30.49
C GLN A 84 -11.82 14.53 -31.07
N THR A 85 -11.69 13.47 -31.86
CA THR A 85 -12.82 12.74 -32.45
C THR A 85 -13.70 12.05 -31.42
N TRP A 86 -13.13 11.68 -30.27
CA TRP A 86 -13.87 11.07 -29.17
C TRP A 86 -13.31 11.48 -27.81
N ILE A 87 -14.20 11.46 -26.82
CA ILE A 87 -13.93 11.62 -25.40
C ILE A 87 -14.78 10.59 -24.68
N ALA A 88 -14.19 9.87 -23.72
CA ALA A 88 -14.91 8.95 -22.86
C ALA A 88 -14.45 9.09 -21.42
N GLU A 89 -15.34 8.77 -20.49
CA GLU A 89 -15.06 8.68 -19.07
C GLU A 89 -15.56 7.33 -18.56
N THR A 90 -14.87 6.77 -17.59
CA THR A 90 -15.26 5.50 -16.98
C THR A 90 -16.58 5.64 -16.22
N ASN A 91 -17.44 4.63 -16.35
CA ASN A 91 -18.58 4.42 -15.47
C ASN A 91 -18.02 4.10 -14.08
N GLY A 92 -17.95 5.10 -13.20
CA GLY A 92 -17.31 4.99 -11.88
C GLY A 92 -17.63 3.69 -11.15
N GLY A 93 -16.63 3.15 -10.44
CA GLY A 93 -16.72 1.89 -9.72
C GLY A 93 -15.95 1.97 -8.42
N VAL A 94 -16.47 1.33 -7.38
CA VAL A 94 -15.76 1.21 -6.10
C VAL A 94 -15.07 -0.16 -6.04
N SER A 95 -13.78 -0.16 -5.77
CA SER A 95 -13.05 -1.36 -5.32
C SER A 95 -12.92 -1.31 -3.81
N VAL A 96 -13.02 -2.47 -3.16
CA VAL A 96 -12.86 -2.59 -1.72
C VAL A 96 -11.67 -3.50 -1.46
N ALA A 97 -10.69 -2.97 -0.72
CA ALA A 97 -9.49 -3.69 -0.33
C ALA A 97 -9.50 -3.87 1.19
N PRO A 98 -10.10 -4.96 1.71
CA PRO A 98 -10.04 -5.28 3.13
C PRO A 98 -8.63 -5.67 3.57
N TYR A 99 -8.33 -5.43 4.83
CA TYR A 99 -7.11 -5.89 5.49
C TYR A 99 -7.38 -6.31 6.94
N ALA A 100 -6.59 -7.25 7.42
CA ALA A 100 -6.57 -7.71 8.80
C ALA A 100 -5.15 -8.15 9.21
N TYR A 101 -4.72 -7.74 10.38
CA TYR A 101 -3.38 -7.95 10.91
C TYR A 101 -3.44 -8.52 12.32
N LEU A 102 -2.61 -9.51 12.59
CA LEU A 102 -2.45 -10.12 13.89
C LEU A 102 -0.96 -10.27 14.18
N SER A 103 -0.52 -9.87 15.37
CA SER A 103 0.85 -10.11 15.81
C SER A 103 0.96 -10.28 17.31
N VAL A 104 2.00 -10.97 17.74
CA VAL A 104 2.38 -11.11 19.14
C VAL A 104 3.89 -10.92 19.22
N ALA A 105 4.31 -9.97 20.06
CA ALA A 105 5.71 -9.76 20.41
C ALA A 105 5.95 -10.11 21.88
N VAL A 106 6.92 -10.99 22.14
CA VAL A 106 7.32 -11.41 23.49
C VAL A 106 8.84 -11.30 23.58
N ASP A 107 9.32 -10.55 24.58
CA ASP A 107 10.72 -10.18 24.72
C ASP A 107 11.27 -9.59 23.40
N ASP A 108 12.27 -10.23 22.81
CA ASP A 108 12.90 -9.81 21.56
C ASP A 108 12.28 -10.46 20.31
N PHE A 109 11.30 -11.36 20.46
CA PHE A 109 10.74 -12.14 19.35
C PHE A 109 9.35 -11.63 18.92
N LEU A 110 9.10 -11.73 17.62
CA LEU A 110 7.84 -11.37 16.98
C LEU A 110 7.34 -12.52 16.12
N GLY A 111 6.04 -12.80 16.19
CA GLY A 111 5.32 -13.58 15.20
C GLY A 111 4.03 -12.89 14.80
N GLY A 112 3.63 -13.01 13.53
CA GLY A 112 2.39 -12.44 13.07
C GLY A 112 1.98 -12.88 11.68
N VAL A 113 0.82 -12.39 11.25
CA VAL A 113 0.26 -12.59 9.92
C VAL A 113 -0.45 -11.33 9.48
N SER A 114 -0.25 -10.98 8.21
CA SER A 114 -1.08 -9.99 7.52
C SER A 114 -1.93 -10.66 6.45
N VAL A 115 -3.18 -10.22 6.36
CA VAL A 115 -4.13 -10.60 5.31
C VAL A 115 -4.62 -9.31 4.69
N ASN A 116 -4.47 -9.14 3.38
CA ASN A 116 -4.81 -7.88 2.70
C ASN A 116 -5.10 -8.10 1.22
N VAL A 117 -5.57 -7.04 0.57
CA VAL A 117 -5.73 -6.96 -0.88
C VAL A 117 -4.74 -5.93 -1.41
N PRO A 118 -3.51 -6.33 -1.80
CA PRO A 118 -2.46 -5.39 -2.22
C PRO A 118 -2.68 -4.81 -3.63
N PHE A 119 -3.53 -5.45 -4.43
CA PHE A 119 -3.85 -5.02 -5.78
C PHE A 119 -5.36 -5.12 -5.98
N ALA A 120 -6.01 -4.01 -6.32
CA ALA A 120 -7.43 -3.95 -6.61
C ALA A 120 -7.72 -2.79 -7.56
N SER A 121 -8.55 -3.02 -8.56
CA SER A 121 -9.09 -1.96 -9.40
C SER A 121 -10.47 -2.35 -9.91
N ASN A 122 -11.26 -1.35 -10.30
CA ASN A 122 -12.59 -1.52 -10.88
C ASN A 122 -12.82 -0.34 -11.84
N ILE A 123 -12.30 -0.51 -13.05
CA ILE A 123 -12.39 0.46 -14.13
C ILE A 123 -13.33 -0.12 -15.19
N ARG A 124 -14.39 0.59 -15.52
CA ARG A 124 -15.35 0.17 -16.55
C ARG A 124 -15.65 1.32 -17.51
N TRP A 125 -15.53 1.07 -18.80
CA TRP A 125 -15.86 2.04 -19.85
C TRP A 125 -17.32 1.86 -20.32
N PRO A 126 -17.94 2.88 -20.93
CA PRO A 126 -19.25 2.75 -21.57
C PRO A 126 -19.21 1.68 -22.66
N ALA A 127 -20.22 0.81 -22.73
CA ALA A 127 -20.21 -0.33 -23.65
C ALA A 127 -20.13 0.06 -25.15
N ASN A 128 -20.54 1.28 -25.47
CA ASN A 128 -20.55 1.84 -26.83
C ASN A 128 -19.43 2.85 -27.10
N TRP A 129 -18.42 2.97 -26.22
CA TRP A 129 -17.31 3.91 -26.46
C TRP A 129 -16.44 3.54 -27.67
N ASP A 130 -15.70 4.51 -28.17
CA ASP A 130 -14.97 4.43 -29.44
C ASP A 130 -13.91 3.32 -29.45
N GLN A 131 -13.20 3.11 -28.33
CA GLN A 131 -12.19 2.05 -28.17
C GLN A 131 -12.73 0.79 -27.45
N ARG A 132 -14.03 0.49 -27.56
CA ARG A 132 -14.64 -0.71 -26.95
C ARG A 132 -14.01 -2.06 -27.33
N PHE A 133 -13.23 -2.10 -28.41
CA PHE A 133 -12.50 -3.30 -28.83
C PHE A 133 -11.12 -3.43 -28.16
N ASP A 134 -10.64 -2.38 -27.51
CA ASP A 134 -9.38 -2.38 -26.76
C ASP A 134 -9.61 -2.73 -25.29
N ILE A 135 -10.58 -2.06 -24.65
CA ILE A 135 -10.93 -2.32 -23.25
C ILE A 135 -12.39 -1.97 -22.96
N LEU A 136 -13.05 -2.80 -22.16
CA LEU A 136 -14.38 -2.49 -21.58
C LEU A 136 -14.33 -2.47 -20.05
N GLU A 137 -13.53 -3.36 -19.46
CA GLU A 137 -13.42 -3.50 -18.01
C GLU A 137 -12.01 -3.97 -17.64
N SER A 138 -11.49 -3.44 -16.54
CA SER A 138 -10.30 -3.92 -15.85
C SER A 138 -10.61 -4.04 -14.36
N LYS A 139 -10.55 -5.26 -13.86
CA LYS A 139 -10.86 -5.60 -12.46
C LYS A 139 -9.85 -6.59 -11.85
N PRO A 140 -8.54 -6.26 -11.83
CA PRO A 140 -7.57 -7.06 -11.11
C PRO A 140 -7.89 -7.04 -9.62
N GLN A 141 -7.76 -8.19 -8.98
CA GLN A 141 -7.86 -8.30 -7.53
C GLN A 141 -6.92 -9.43 -7.08
N VAL A 142 -6.03 -9.12 -6.15
CA VAL A 142 -5.11 -10.09 -5.54
C VAL A 142 -5.35 -10.06 -4.06
N PHE A 143 -5.57 -11.21 -3.47
CA PHE A 143 -5.54 -11.39 -2.03
C PHE A 143 -4.19 -11.91 -1.61
N ARG A 144 -3.68 -11.43 -0.48
CA ARG A 144 -2.42 -11.86 0.09
C ARG A 144 -2.61 -12.33 1.52
N VAL A 145 -1.99 -13.45 1.84
CA VAL A 145 -1.69 -13.87 3.21
C VAL A 145 -0.18 -13.90 3.37
N ALA A 146 0.34 -13.18 4.37
CA ALA A 146 1.76 -13.04 4.61
C ALA A 146 2.07 -13.26 6.10
N PRO A 147 2.40 -14.49 6.53
CA PRO A 147 2.96 -14.74 7.84
C PRO A 147 4.38 -14.18 7.93
N PHE A 148 4.79 -13.68 9.09
CA PHE A 148 6.13 -13.17 9.32
C PHE A 148 6.63 -13.50 10.72
N LEU A 149 7.96 -13.59 10.84
CA LEU A 149 8.68 -13.67 12.09
C LEU A 149 9.64 -12.48 12.18
N GLY A 150 9.95 -12.03 13.40
CA GLY A 150 10.91 -10.96 13.62
C GLY A 150 11.71 -11.11 14.90
N TRP A 151 12.82 -10.37 14.95
CA TRP A 151 13.75 -10.34 16.08
C TRP A 151 14.30 -8.93 16.29
N ASN A 152 14.27 -8.48 17.54
CA ASN A 152 14.91 -7.27 18.04
C ASN A 152 16.35 -7.54 18.53
N PHE A 153 17.31 -6.78 18.01
CA PHE A 153 18.72 -6.74 18.44
C PHE A 153 19.06 -5.41 19.12
N GLY A 154 18.09 -4.81 19.81
CA GLY A 154 18.21 -3.52 20.47
C GLY A 154 18.11 -2.35 19.48
N ARG A 155 19.22 -2.01 18.82
CA ARG A 155 19.27 -0.88 17.87
C ARG A 155 18.70 -1.22 16.49
N ILE A 156 18.64 -2.51 16.16
CA ILE A 156 18.23 -3.03 14.86
C ILE A 156 17.13 -4.05 15.10
N ARG A 157 16.07 -3.97 14.32
CA ARG A 157 14.98 -4.96 14.28
C ARG A 157 14.87 -5.50 12.87
N ILE A 158 14.64 -6.80 12.73
CA ILE A 158 14.51 -7.48 11.45
C ILE A 158 13.24 -8.32 11.49
N ALA A 159 12.50 -8.36 10.37
CA ALA A 159 11.41 -9.29 10.18
C ALA A 159 11.39 -9.80 8.73
N ALA A 160 10.94 -11.03 8.53
CA ALA A 160 10.83 -11.65 7.23
C ALA A 160 9.70 -12.69 7.21
N GLY A 161 9.16 -12.94 6.02
CA GLY A 161 8.05 -13.86 5.82
C GLY A 161 7.74 -14.09 4.34
N PRO A 162 7.21 -15.26 3.97
CA PRO A 162 6.71 -15.48 2.61
C PRO A 162 5.39 -14.74 2.38
N HIS A 163 5.13 -14.37 1.13
CA HIS A 163 3.82 -13.89 0.69
C HIS A 163 3.15 -14.97 -0.16
N PHE A 164 1.87 -15.23 0.11
CA PHE A 164 1.02 -16.10 -0.69
C PHE A 164 -0.07 -15.26 -1.33
N ASP A 165 -0.03 -15.16 -2.66
CA ASP A 165 -0.91 -14.31 -3.47
C ASP A 165 -1.86 -15.17 -4.30
N PHE A 166 -3.15 -14.82 -4.33
CA PHE A 166 -4.22 -15.54 -5.03
C PHE A 166 -5.29 -14.62 -5.60
#